data_AF-A0A0M0GQN5-F1
#
_entry.id   AF-A0A0M0GQN5-F1
#
_cell.length_a   1.000
_cell.length_b   1.000
_cell.length_c   1.000
_cell.angle_alpha   90.00
_cell.angle_beta   90.00
_cell.angle_gamma   90.00
#
_symmetry.space_group_name_H-M   'P 1'
#
loop_
_entity.id
_entity.type
_entity.pdbx_description
1 polymer ?
#
loop_
_entity_poly.entity_id
_entity_poly.type
_entity_poly.pdbx_seq_one_letter_code
_entity_poly.pdbx_strand_id
1 'polypeptide(L)'
;MNKHAIFIFFMLLAIPAGLMDIHLINIHLTLISLPPLLAASFLGTYRGVLVAIVAGMSLLAMNGPVPSSFTHIAFLLGAVWLFGGIFSKWRAEGAAVVFLCVYGLLCPLIMQSIESRPSFAMFCLSAILNLTIAHFVYGFFKRKS
;
A
#
# COMPACT_ATOMS: atom_id res chain seq x y z
N MET A 1 9.74 -3.50 22.04
CA MET A 1 9.68 -4.17 20.72
C MET A 1 10.93 -3.83 19.92
N ASN A 2 11.66 -4.83 19.39
CA ASN A 2 12.87 -4.57 18.59
C ASN A 2 12.46 -4.03 17.20
N LYS A 3 12.66 -2.73 16.98
CA LYS A 3 12.26 -2.02 15.75
C LYS A 3 12.92 -2.57 14.48
N HIS A 4 14.06 -3.24 14.60
CA HIS A 4 14.76 -3.85 13.44
C HIS A 4 14.12 -5.18 13.04
N ALA A 5 13.75 -6.03 14.00
CA ALA A 5 13.07 -7.29 13.72
C ALA A 5 11.72 -7.07 13.02
N ILE A 6 10.96 -6.06 13.46
CA ILE A 6 9.67 -5.68 12.84
C ILE A 6 9.88 -5.13 11.43
N PHE A 7 10.93 -4.36 11.20
CA PHE A 7 11.27 -3.85 9.87
C PHE A 7 11.57 -5.00 8.90
N ILE A 8 12.41 -5.95 9.32
CA ILE A 8 12.75 -7.13 8.52
C ILE A 8 11.49 -7.97 8.26
N PHE A 9 10.63 -8.13 9.25
CA PHE A 9 9.35 -8.82 9.09
C PHE A 9 8.49 -8.18 8.00
N PHE A 10 8.33 -6.85 8.00
CA PHE A 10 7.55 -6.17 6.95
C PHE A 10 8.21 -6.23 5.57
N MET A 11 9.55 -6.18 5.49
CA MET A 11 10.28 -6.39 4.24
C MET A 11 10.02 -7.78 3.66
N LEU A 12 10.08 -8.83 4.50
CA LEU A 12 9.79 -10.20 4.07
C LEU A 12 8.33 -10.40 3.68
N LEU A 13 7.40 -9.74 4.38
CA LEU A 13 5.96 -9.79 4.07
C LEU A 13 5.59 -9.04 2.78
N ALA A 14 6.36 -8.01 2.41
CA ALA A 14 6.17 -7.25 1.17
C ALA A 14 6.41 -8.08 -0.09
N ILE A 15 7.28 -9.08 -0.02
CA ILE A 15 7.59 -9.97 -1.15
C ILE A 15 6.35 -10.77 -1.58
N PRO A 16 5.73 -11.62 -0.74
CA PRO A 16 4.53 -12.34 -1.13
C PRO A 16 3.34 -11.39 -1.40
N ALA A 17 3.25 -10.26 -0.69
CA ALA A 17 2.18 -9.28 -0.95
C ALA A 17 2.28 -8.62 -2.34
N GLY A 18 3.47 -8.53 -2.92
CA GLY A 18 3.68 -8.07 -4.30
C GLY A 18 3.57 -9.17 -5.36
N LEU A 19 3.51 -10.44 -4.94
CA LEU A 19 3.41 -11.63 -5.80
C LEU A 19 2.02 -12.29 -5.78
N MET A 20 1.18 -11.95 -4.80
CA MET A 20 -0.14 -12.55 -4.61
C MET A 20 -1.23 -11.52 -4.86
N ASP A 21 -1.99 -11.74 -5.93
CA ASP A 21 -3.30 -11.14 -6.13
C ASP A 21 -4.37 -12.08 -5.58
N ILE A 22 -5.25 -11.57 -4.72
CA ILE A 22 -6.40 -12.34 -4.26
C ILE A 22 -7.49 -12.22 -5.33
N HIS A 23 -7.79 -13.33 -6.00
CA HIS A 23 -8.90 -13.41 -6.93
C HIS A 23 -10.20 -13.70 -6.17
N LEU A 24 -11.14 -12.75 -6.24
CA LEU A 24 -12.46 -12.92 -5.64
C LEU A 24 -13.51 -12.59 -6.69
N ILE A 25 -14.11 -13.63 -7.29
CA ILE A 25 -15.30 -13.55 -8.16
C ILE A 25 -15.18 -12.41 -9.21
N ASN A 26 -14.11 -12.44 -10.03
CA ASN A 26 -13.75 -11.43 -11.06
C ASN A 26 -13.14 -10.10 -10.58
N ILE A 27 -12.85 -9.95 -9.29
CA ILE A 27 -12.14 -8.78 -8.72
C ILE A 27 -10.74 -9.23 -8.29
N HIS A 28 -9.71 -8.53 -8.77
CA HIS A 28 -8.33 -8.71 -8.31
C HIS A 28 -8.07 -7.73 -7.16
N LEU A 29 -7.85 -8.27 -5.97
CA LEU A 29 -7.52 -7.49 -4.78
C LEU A 29 -6.01 -7.57 -4.52
N THR A 30 -5.35 -6.42 -4.66
CA THR A 30 -3.91 -6.29 -4.40
C THR A 30 -3.69 -5.95 -2.93
N LEU A 31 -2.88 -6.75 -2.23
CA LEU A 31 -2.46 -6.48 -0.85
C LEU A 31 -1.09 -5.80 -0.76
N ILE A 32 -0.54 -5.41 -1.91
CA ILE A 32 0.81 -4.86 -2.06
C ILE A 32 1.04 -3.62 -1.18
N SER A 33 0.01 -2.82 -0.92
CA SER A 33 0.14 -1.60 -0.12
C SER A 33 0.05 -1.83 1.39
N LEU A 34 -0.38 -3.00 1.84
CA LEU A 34 -0.61 -3.27 3.26
C LEU A 34 0.67 -3.34 4.10
N PRO A 35 1.71 -4.14 3.75
CA PRO A 35 2.96 -4.16 4.52
C PRO A 35 3.66 -2.79 4.58
N PRO A 36 3.76 -2.00 3.49
CA PRO A 36 4.31 -0.66 3.53
C PRO A 36 3.54 0.33 4.41
N LEU A 37 2.21 0.29 4.40
CA LEU A 37 1.37 1.15 5.23
C LEU A 37 1.54 0.85 6.71
N LEU A 38 1.57 -0.44 7.08
CA LEU A 38 1.85 -0.87 8.44
C LEU A 38 3.26 -0.42 8.85
N ALA A 39 4.27 -0.66 8.01
CA ALA A 39 5.63 -0.21 8.28
C ALA A 39 5.73 1.32 8.44
N ALA A 40 5.03 2.11 7.61
CA ALA A 40 4.98 3.56 7.72
C ALA A 40 4.36 4.01 9.06
N SER A 41 3.27 3.35 9.48
CA SER A 41 2.57 3.68 10.73
C SER A 41 3.37 3.32 11.99
N PHE A 42 4.11 2.21 11.99
CA PHE A 42 4.82 1.69 13.17
C PHE A 42 6.27 2.15 13.28
N LEU A 43 6.94 2.30 12.15
CA LEU A 43 8.39 2.51 12.09
C LEU A 43 8.77 3.86 11.49
N GLY A 44 7.79 4.60 10.97
CA GLY A 44 7.95 5.90 10.34
C GLY A 44 8.00 5.83 8.81
N THR A 45 7.72 6.97 8.18
CA THR A 45 7.56 7.12 6.72
C THR A 45 8.71 6.53 5.92
N TYR A 46 9.96 6.81 6.30
CA TYR A 46 11.14 6.35 5.55
C TYR A 46 11.21 4.82 5.45
N ARG A 47 10.94 4.12 6.57
CA ARG A 47 10.94 2.66 6.60
C ARG A 47 9.74 2.08 5.84
N GLY A 48 8.58 2.73 5.91
CA GLY A 48 7.44 2.38 5.07
C GLY A 48 7.73 2.47 3.57
N VAL A 49 8.41 3.53 3.14
CA VAL A 49 8.82 3.71 1.73
C VAL A 49 9.80 2.62 1.30
N LEU A 50 10.78 2.25 2.13
CA LEU A 50 11.69 1.14 1.83
C LEU A 50 10.94 -0.19 1.62
N VAL A 51 9.93 -0.47 2.46
CA VAL A 51 9.09 -1.66 2.32
C VAL A 51 8.24 -1.58 1.04
N ALA A 52 7.75 -0.39 0.67
CA ALA A 52 7.05 -0.19 -0.61
C ALA A 52 7.95 -0.42 -1.83
N ILE A 53 9.23 -0.05 -1.76
CA ILE A 53 10.20 -0.34 -2.83
C ILE A 53 10.33 -1.86 -3.00
N VAL A 54 10.49 -2.62 -1.91
CA VAL A 54 10.56 -4.09 -1.99
C VAL A 54 9.30 -4.68 -2.61
N ALA A 55 8.12 -4.24 -2.16
CA ALA A 55 6.84 -4.67 -2.73
C ALA A 55 6.76 -4.37 -4.23
N GLY A 56 7.16 -3.16 -4.65
CA GLY A 56 7.17 -2.75 -6.05
C GLY A 56 8.16 -3.54 -6.91
N MET A 57 9.35 -3.86 -6.38
CA MET A 57 10.31 -4.72 -7.08
C MET A 57 9.78 -6.13 -7.26
N SER A 58 9.04 -6.67 -6.28
CA SER A 58 8.37 -7.96 -6.42
C SER A 58 7.29 -7.94 -7.50
N LEU A 59 6.51 -6.85 -7.59
CA LEU A 59 5.53 -6.65 -8.67
C LEU A 59 6.20 -6.59 -10.05
N LEU A 60 7.30 -5.86 -10.18
CA LEU A 60 8.11 -5.78 -11.40
C LEU A 60 8.67 -7.15 -11.82
N ALA A 61 9.10 -7.96 -10.85
CA ALA A 61 9.60 -9.30 -11.11
C ALA A 61 8.50 -10.25 -11.63
N MET A 62 7.24 -10.06 -11.22
CA MET A 62 6.11 -10.89 -11.63
C MET A 62 5.50 -10.45 -12.97
N ASN A 63 5.22 -9.15 -13.12
CA ASN A 63 4.50 -8.63 -14.29
C ASN A 63 5.42 -8.13 -15.41
N GLY A 64 6.73 -8.04 -15.14
CA GLY A 64 7.71 -7.46 -16.05
C GLY A 64 7.65 -5.92 -16.11
N PRO A 65 8.58 -5.31 -16.85
CA PRO A 65 8.72 -3.85 -16.97
C PRO A 65 7.71 -3.26 -17.95
N VAL A 66 6.42 -3.33 -17.59
CA VAL A 66 5.31 -2.75 -18.36
C VAL A 66 4.97 -1.36 -17.80
N PRO A 67 4.56 -0.36 -18.63
CA PRO A 67 4.23 0.99 -18.15
C PRO A 67 3.22 1.04 -16.99
N SER A 68 2.27 0.10 -16.95
CA SER A 68 1.32 -0.07 -15.85
C SER A 68 1.98 -0.44 -14.53
N SER A 69 2.96 -1.35 -14.54
CA SER A 69 3.73 -1.71 -13.33
C SER A 69 4.45 -0.51 -12.74
N PHE A 70 5.09 0.33 -13.58
CA PHE A 70 5.81 1.52 -13.10
C PHE A 70 4.88 2.58 -12.52
N THR A 71 3.73 2.82 -13.14
CA THR A 71 2.73 3.76 -12.62
C THR A 71 2.18 3.27 -11.27
N HIS A 72 1.88 1.98 -11.15
CA HIS A 72 1.44 1.37 -9.89
C HIS A 72 2.44 1.57 -8.76
N ILE A 73 3.74 1.40 -9.04
CA ILE A 73 4.83 1.59 -8.07
C ILE A 73 4.98 3.06 -7.69
N ALA A 74 4.93 3.97 -8.66
CA ALA A 74 5.02 5.41 -8.41
C ALA A 74 3.87 5.87 -7.50
N PHE A 75 2.64 5.44 -7.78
CA PHE A 75 1.48 5.73 -6.93
C PHE A 75 1.57 5.07 -5.56
N LEU A 76 2.07 3.83 -5.47
CA LEU A 76 2.29 3.16 -4.19
C LEU A 76 3.29 3.93 -3.32
N LEU A 77 4.45 4.30 -3.87
CA LEU A 77 5.48 5.05 -3.17
C LEU A 77 4.98 6.43 -2.73
N GLY A 78 4.32 7.16 -3.63
CA GLY A 78 3.73 8.47 -3.34
C GLY A 78 2.65 8.38 -2.25
N ALA A 79 1.76 7.39 -2.34
CA ALA A 79 0.69 7.20 -1.37
C ALA A 79 1.23 6.77 0.01
N VAL A 80 2.23 5.89 0.07
CA VAL A 80 2.86 5.48 1.35
C VAL A 80 3.64 6.64 1.97
N TRP A 81 4.32 7.45 1.16
CA TRP A 81 5.00 8.65 1.65
C TRP A 81 4.03 9.70 2.20
N LEU A 82 2.97 10.01 1.45
CA LEU A 82 1.91 10.92 1.89
C LEU A 82 1.20 10.38 3.13
N PHE A 83 0.85 9.09 3.15
CA PHE A 83 0.25 8.45 4.31
C PHE A 83 1.15 8.57 5.52
N GLY A 84 2.42 8.16 5.45
CA GLY A 84 3.33 8.24 6.60
C GLY A 84 3.59 9.69 7.03
N GLY A 85 3.73 10.62 6.09
CA GLY A 85 3.93 12.05 6.38
C GLY A 85 2.73 12.71 7.07
N ILE A 86 1.52 12.41 6.59
CA ILE A 86 0.27 12.90 7.18
C ILE A 86 0.01 12.19 8.51
N PHE A 87 0.21 10.87 8.58
CA PHE A 87 0.03 10.07 9.79
C PHE A 87 0.97 10.49 10.93
N SER A 88 2.17 10.98 10.59
CA SER A 88 3.11 11.55 11.57
C SER A 88 2.61 12.86 12.19
N LYS A 89 1.78 13.64 11.47
CA LYS A 89 1.35 14.99 11.86
C LYS A 89 -0.15 15.11 12.19
N TRP A 90 -0.99 14.22 11.69
CA TRP A 90 -2.46 14.28 11.71
C TRP A 90 -3.07 12.95 12.20
N ARG A 91 -4.39 12.94 12.43
CA ARG A 91 -5.13 11.72 12.81
C ARG A 91 -5.11 10.68 11.68
N ALA A 92 -5.17 9.40 12.06
CA ALA A 92 -5.23 8.25 11.15
C ALA A 92 -6.33 8.38 10.09
N GLU A 93 -7.47 8.98 10.44
CA GLU A 93 -8.60 9.27 9.56
C GLU A 93 -8.22 10.19 8.39
N GLY A 94 -7.42 11.23 8.64
CA GLY A 94 -6.96 12.16 7.59
C GLY A 94 -5.97 11.50 6.63
N ALA A 95 -5.02 10.72 7.17
CA ALA A 95 -4.09 9.94 6.35
C ALA A 95 -4.83 8.91 5.48
N ALA A 96 -5.90 8.34 6.02
CA ALA A 96 -6.74 7.38 5.35
C ALA A 96 -7.49 7.94 4.13
N VAL A 97 -8.14 9.10 4.30
CA VAL A 97 -8.84 9.78 3.20
C VAL A 97 -7.86 10.13 2.09
N VAL A 98 -6.68 10.67 2.43
CA VAL A 98 -5.67 11.01 1.42
C VAL A 98 -5.14 9.77 0.70
N PHE A 99 -4.92 8.67 1.42
CA PHE A 99 -4.51 7.40 0.81
C PHE A 99 -5.58 6.89 -0.17
N LEU A 100 -6.86 6.93 0.20
CA LEU A 100 -7.96 6.54 -0.68
C LEU A 100 -8.04 7.42 -1.93
N CYS A 101 -7.86 8.74 -1.78
CA CYS A 101 -7.88 9.67 -2.91
C CYS A 101 -6.70 9.45 -3.87
N VAL A 102 -5.49 9.25 -3.35
CA VAL A 102 -4.28 9.12 -4.18
C VAL A 102 -4.15 7.72 -4.78
N TYR A 103 -4.34 6.68 -3.96
CA TYR A 103 -4.15 5.30 -4.40
C TYR A 103 -5.43 4.66 -4.93
N GLY A 104 -6.58 4.93 -4.31
CA GLY A 104 -7.87 4.35 -4.71
C GLY A 104 -8.57 5.05 -5.86
N LEU A 105 -8.38 6.37 -6.03
CA LEU A 105 -9.07 7.19 -7.05
C LEU A 105 -8.14 7.63 -8.19
N LEU A 106 -7.03 8.30 -7.86
CA LEU A 106 -6.10 8.86 -8.87
C LEU A 106 -5.34 7.76 -9.64
N CYS A 107 -4.85 6.72 -8.95
CA CYS A 107 -4.13 5.62 -9.59
C CYS A 107 -4.96 4.90 -10.68
N PRO A 108 -6.20 4.43 -10.41
CA PRO A 108 -6.99 3.77 -11.46
C PRO A 108 -7.41 4.71 -12.59
N LEU A 109 -7.66 6.00 -12.32
CA LEU A 109 -7.96 6.98 -13.38
C LEU A 109 -6.82 7.10 -14.39
N ILE A 110 -5.57 7.12 -13.91
CA ILE A 110 -4.38 7.19 -14.76
C ILE A 110 -4.08 5.84 -15.41
N MET A 111 -4.27 4.72 -14.71
CA MET A 111 -4.11 3.41 -15.35
C MET A 111 -5.16 3.17 -16.44
N GLN A 112 -6.39 3.65 -16.25
CA GLN A 112 -7.43 3.56 -17.27
C GLN A 112 -7.08 4.36 -18.54
N SER A 113 -6.38 5.49 -18.42
CA SER A 113 -5.90 6.24 -19.58
C SER A 113 -4.74 5.57 -20.31
N ILE A 114 -3.98 4.69 -19.64
CA ILE A 114 -2.84 3.98 -20.22
C ILE A 114 -3.23 2.62 -20.81
N GLU A 115 -4.05 1.83 -20.10
CA GLU A 115 -4.36 0.43 -20.47
C GLU A 115 -5.81 0.20 -20.89
N SER A 116 -6.69 1.21 -20.87
CA SER A 116 -8.11 1.12 -21.27
C SER A 116 -8.91 0.01 -20.53
N ARG A 117 -8.42 -0.48 -19.39
CA ARG A 117 -9.10 -1.49 -18.56
C ARG A 117 -9.82 -0.83 -17.38
N PRO A 118 -11.07 -1.22 -17.09
CA PRO A 118 -11.79 -0.71 -15.92
C PRO A 118 -11.24 -1.36 -14.65
N SER A 119 -10.22 -0.75 -14.04
CA SER A 119 -9.61 -1.21 -12.79
C SER A 119 -10.11 -0.45 -11.55
N PHE A 120 -10.95 0.57 -11.73
CA PHE A 120 -11.38 1.48 -10.67
C PHE A 120 -11.92 0.80 -9.40
N ALA A 121 -12.86 -0.13 -9.54
CA ALA A 121 -13.45 -0.84 -8.42
C ALA A 121 -12.42 -1.68 -7.64
N MET A 122 -11.45 -2.27 -8.33
CA MET A 122 -10.38 -3.08 -7.72
C MET A 122 -9.47 -2.23 -6.83
N PHE A 123 -9.03 -1.07 -7.31
CA PHE A 123 -8.17 -0.16 -6.54
C PHE A 123 -8.89 0.48 -5.35
N CYS A 124 -10.15 0.91 -5.52
CA CYS A 124 -10.93 1.44 -4.40
C CYS A 124 -11.13 0.37 -3.31
N LEU A 125 -11.50 -0.87 -3.70
CA LEU A 125 -11.69 -1.96 -2.74
C LEU A 125 -10.38 -2.34 -2.04
N SER A 126 -9.27 -2.44 -2.78
CA SER A 126 -7.94 -2.68 -2.21
C SER A 126 -7.54 -1.57 -1.23
N ALA A 127 -7.74 -0.30 -1.60
CA ALA A 127 -7.43 0.83 -0.74
C ALA A 127 -8.27 0.79 0.54
N ILE A 128 -9.59 0.58 0.45
CA ILE A 128 -10.48 0.48 1.61
C ILE A 128 -10.08 -0.70 2.50
N LEU A 129 -9.81 -1.87 1.92
CA LEU A 129 -9.43 -3.06 2.66
C LEU A 129 -8.11 -2.87 3.41
N ASN A 130 -7.07 -2.40 2.71
CA ASN A 130 -5.75 -2.17 3.27
C ASN A 130 -5.78 -1.10 4.36
N LEU A 131 -6.61 -0.08 4.17
CA LEU A 131 -6.85 0.96 5.15
C LEU A 131 -7.58 0.43 6.39
N THR A 132 -8.62 -0.37 6.19
CA THR A 132 -9.42 -0.96 7.27
C THR A 132 -8.53 -1.84 8.15
N ILE A 133 -7.73 -2.70 7.52
CA ILE A 133 -6.78 -3.56 8.25
C ILE A 133 -5.73 -2.71 8.97
N ALA A 134 -5.15 -1.70 8.32
CA ALA A 134 -4.20 -0.80 8.95
C ALA A 134 -4.80 -0.06 10.16
N HIS A 135 -6.05 0.40 10.06
CA HIS A 135 -6.76 1.08 11.14
C HIS A 135 -7.04 0.15 12.33
N PHE A 136 -7.54 -1.06 12.08
CA PHE A 136 -7.79 -2.05 13.13
C PHE A 136 -6.50 -2.50 13.83
N VAL A 137 -5.45 -2.80 13.06
CA VAL A 137 -4.15 -3.19 13.59
C VAL A 137 -3.56 -2.03 14.41
N TYR A 138 -3.64 -0.79 13.94
CA TYR A 138 -3.17 0.37 14.70
C TYR A 138 -3.91 0.55 16.03
N GLY A 139 -5.25 0.49 16.03
CA GLY A 139 -6.06 0.65 17.24
C GLY A 139 -5.75 -0.40 18.32
N PHE A 140 -5.42 -1.62 17.90
CA PHE A 140 -5.06 -2.72 18.80
C PHE A 140 -3.70 -2.51 19.48
N PHE A 141 -2.72 -1.95 18.75
CA PHE A 141 -1.36 -1.77 19.27
C PHE A 141 -1.14 -0.43 19.99
N LYS A 142 -1.83 0.66 19.60
CA LYS A 142 -1.69 1.96 20.27
C LYS A 142 -2.18 1.94 21.72
N ARG A 143 -3.20 1.14 22.04
CA ARG A 143 -3.72 1.01 23.41
C ARG A 143 -2.77 0.33 24.39
N LYS A 144 -1.64 -0.24 23.93
CA LYS A 144 -0.66 -0.96 24.75
C LYS A 144 0.67 -0.21 24.94
N SER A 145 0.80 1.01 24.40
CA SER A 145 1.95 1.90 24.63
C SER A 145 1.56 3.08 25.49
#